data_AF-A0A7K0I5W6-F1
#
_entry.id   AF-A0A7K0I5W6-F1
#
_cell.length_a   1.000
_cell.length_b   1.000
_cell.length_c   1.000
_cell.angle_alpha   90.00
_cell.angle_beta   90.00
_cell.angle_gamma   90.00
#
_symmetry.space_group_name_H-M   'P 1'
#
loop_
_entity.id
_entity.type
_entity.pdbx_description
1 polymer ?
#
loop_
_entity_poly.entity_id
_entity_poly.type
_entity_poly.pdbx_seq_one_letter_code
_entity_poly.pdbx_strand_id
1 'polypeptide(L)'
;MKVFTYIMMVGALCCLFCYSKEKEDAPTGATFNKTFVTGYLTPESIVISKMNSGIKITFKGDLITSGRSFDALSIYYNDLSYNRYTIDGPRTAINDSIYKIEVYTVENFDASHPAGSDISDLIECRYISYYDYIQSGYKKEDKDVGQY
;
A
#
# COMPACT_ATOMS: atom_id res chain seq x y z
N MET A 1 25.02 54.05 8.70
CA MET A 1 24.36 53.29 7.63
C MET A 1 25.26 52.14 7.14
N LYS A 2 25.34 51.03 7.89
CA LYS A 2 26.01 49.78 7.43
C LYS A 2 25.30 48.50 7.90
N VAL A 3 24.33 48.63 8.81
CA VAL A 3 23.59 47.50 9.39
C VAL A 3 22.38 47.10 8.53
N PHE A 4 21.78 48.05 7.80
CA PHE A 4 20.62 47.79 6.93
C PHE A 4 20.96 47.00 5.65
N THR A 5 22.20 47.07 5.17
CA THR A 5 22.61 46.38 3.94
C THR A 5 22.78 44.86 4.15
N TYR A 6 23.14 44.43 5.37
CA TYR A 6 23.32 43.02 5.68
C TYR A 6 22.00 42.25 5.78
N ILE A 7 20.93 42.88 6.28
CA ILE A 7 19.62 42.22 6.45
C ILE A 7 18.96 41.92 5.10
N MET A 8 19.10 42.81 4.10
CA MET A 8 18.56 42.54 2.76
C MET A 8 19.35 41.46 2.00
N MET A 9 20.66 41.33 2.26
CA MET A 9 21.49 40.34 1.57
C MET A 9 21.22 38.90 2.06
N VAL A 10 20.83 38.74 3.33
CA VAL A 10 20.42 37.44 3.90
C VAL A 10 19.02 37.04 3.42
N GLY A 11 18.10 38.00 3.25
CA GLY A 11 16.76 37.74 2.71
C GLY A 11 16.76 37.28 1.24
N ALA A 12 17.70 37.76 0.42
CA ALA A 12 17.86 37.33 -0.96
C ALA A 12 18.46 35.92 -1.10
N LEU A 13 19.26 35.47 -0.12
CA LEU A 13 19.88 34.16 -0.13
C LEU A 13 18.89 33.03 0.18
N CYS A 14 17.85 33.30 0.99
CA CYS A 14 16.79 32.34 1.28
C CYS A 14 15.87 32.08 0.07
N CYS A 15 15.77 33.01 -0.88
CA CYS A 15 14.96 32.84 -2.11
C CYS A 15 15.67 32.01 -3.20
N LEU A 16 16.99 31.82 -3.10
CA LEU A 16 17.79 31.04 -4.06
C LEU A 16 17.81 29.53 -3.74
N PHE A 17 17.30 29.11 -2.59
CA PHE A 17 17.05 27.70 -2.27
C PHE A 17 15.65 27.22 -2.68
N CYS A 18 14.93 27.99 -3.50
CA CYS A 18 13.94 27.44 -4.42
C CYS A 18 14.68 26.71 -5.55
N TYR A 19 15.44 25.67 -5.17
CA TYR A 19 16.06 24.73 -6.06
C TYR A 19 14.91 24.12 -6.86
N SER A 20 14.73 24.60 -8.09
CA SER A 20 13.97 23.87 -9.09
C SER A 20 14.60 22.50 -9.14
N LYS A 21 13.95 21.48 -8.57
CA LYS A 21 14.29 20.10 -8.89
C LYS A 21 14.31 20.05 -10.42
N GLU A 22 15.50 19.84 -10.97
CA GLU A 22 15.64 19.50 -12.38
C GLU A 22 14.61 18.42 -12.65
N LYS A 23 13.80 18.61 -13.70
CA LYS A 23 12.96 17.54 -14.19
C LYS A 23 13.92 16.46 -14.65
N GLU A 24 14.15 15.48 -13.77
CA GLU A 24 14.71 14.20 -14.15
C GLU A 24 13.84 13.70 -15.32
N ASP A 25 14.48 13.47 -16.47
CA ASP A 25 13.75 13.00 -17.65
C ASP A 25 13.04 11.70 -17.27
N ALA A 26 11.72 11.74 -17.24
CA ALA A 26 10.92 10.61 -16.83
C ALA A 26 11.23 9.41 -17.73
N PRO A 27 11.55 8.23 -17.19
CA PRO A 27 11.75 7.04 -18.00
C PRO A 27 10.52 6.80 -18.89
N THR A 28 10.74 6.42 -20.15
CA THR A 28 9.64 6.14 -21.09
C THR A 28 8.70 5.08 -20.52
N GLY A 29 7.42 5.44 -20.38
CA GLY A 29 6.39 4.57 -19.80
C GLY A 29 6.22 4.67 -18.28
N ALA A 30 7.01 5.50 -17.59
CA ALA A 30 6.85 5.71 -16.16
C ALA A 30 5.72 6.70 -15.84
N THR A 31 4.96 6.39 -14.80
CA THR A 31 3.94 7.29 -14.24
C THR A 31 4.44 7.88 -12.93
N PHE A 32 4.30 9.20 -12.77
CA PHE A 32 4.60 9.85 -11.50
C PHE A 32 3.50 9.56 -10.47
N ASN A 33 3.86 8.93 -9.36
CA ASN A 33 2.96 8.61 -8.28
C ASN A 33 3.33 9.40 -7.02
N LYS A 34 2.37 10.20 -6.52
CA LYS A 34 2.52 10.93 -5.24
C LYS A 34 2.51 10.00 -4.04
N THR A 35 1.73 8.92 -4.14
CA THR A 35 1.51 7.87 -3.14
C THR A 35 2.11 6.56 -3.62
N PHE A 36 2.47 5.65 -2.72
CA PHE A 36 2.93 4.32 -3.10
C PHE A 36 1.77 3.46 -3.60
N VAL A 37 0.69 3.39 -2.83
CA VAL A 37 -0.57 2.72 -3.21
C VAL A 37 -1.24 3.56 -4.29
N THR A 38 -1.64 2.92 -5.39
CA THR A 38 -2.31 3.57 -6.53
C THR A 38 -3.80 3.26 -6.58
N GLY A 39 -4.30 2.40 -5.69
CA GLY A 39 -5.71 2.07 -5.58
C GLY A 39 -6.04 1.44 -4.23
N TYR A 40 -7.17 1.81 -3.68
CA TYR A 40 -7.72 1.24 -2.46
C TYR A 40 -8.97 0.42 -2.80
N LEU A 41 -8.95 -0.87 -2.51
CA LEU A 41 -10.09 -1.76 -2.66
C LEU A 41 -10.91 -1.76 -1.37
N THR A 42 -12.18 -1.41 -1.46
CA THR A 42 -13.17 -1.62 -0.39
C THR A 42 -13.85 -2.96 -0.62
N PRO A 43 -13.61 -3.97 0.23
CA PRO A 43 -14.20 -5.30 0.02
C PRO A 43 -15.72 -5.29 0.23
N GLU A 44 -16.43 -5.95 -0.68
CA GLU A 44 -17.89 -6.15 -0.61
C GLU A 44 -18.25 -7.63 -0.62
N SER A 45 -17.45 -8.44 -1.31
CA SER A 45 -17.66 -9.88 -1.41
C SER A 45 -16.35 -10.63 -1.53
N ILE A 46 -16.43 -11.93 -1.29
CA ILE A 46 -15.30 -12.86 -1.35
C ILE A 46 -15.58 -13.89 -2.43
N VAL A 47 -14.59 -14.13 -3.27
CA VAL A 47 -14.55 -15.23 -4.22
C VAL A 47 -13.51 -16.24 -3.77
N ILE A 48 -13.95 -17.48 -3.56
CA ILE A 48 -13.09 -18.58 -3.16
C ILE A 48 -12.79 -19.43 -4.39
N SER A 49 -11.52 -19.72 -4.62
CA SER A 49 -11.06 -20.56 -5.74
C SER A 49 -10.00 -21.54 -5.28
N LYS A 50 -9.95 -22.70 -5.95
CA LYS A 50 -8.93 -23.71 -5.71
C LYS A 50 -7.65 -23.35 -6.47
N MET A 51 -6.51 -23.45 -5.80
CA MET A 51 -5.18 -23.44 -6.41
C MET A 51 -4.53 -24.83 -6.26
N ASN A 52 -3.47 -25.09 -7.02
CA ASN A 52 -2.71 -26.35 -6.90
C ASN A 52 -2.12 -26.54 -5.49
N SER A 53 -1.79 -25.44 -4.79
CA SER A 53 -1.15 -25.44 -3.48
C SER A 53 -2.07 -25.04 -2.32
N GLY A 54 -3.37 -24.84 -2.54
CA GLY A 54 -4.28 -24.44 -1.48
C GLY A 54 -5.56 -23.73 -1.94
N ILE A 55 -6.12 -22.92 -1.06
CA ILE A 55 -7.33 -22.12 -1.31
C ILE A 55 -6.92 -20.67 -1.51
N LYS A 56 -7.39 -20.05 -2.59
CA LYS A 56 -7.25 -18.61 -2.83
C LYS A 56 -8.54 -17.90 -2.52
N ILE A 57 -8.44 -16.96 -1.60
CA ILE A 57 -9.49 -16.01 -1.24
C ILE A 57 -9.20 -14.71 -2.01
N THR A 58 -10.16 -14.28 -2.83
CA THR A 58 -10.07 -13.01 -3.58
C THR A 58 -11.18 -12.09 -3.12
N PHE A 59 -10.82 -10.90 -2.64
CA PHE A 59 -11.78 -9.86 -2.32
C PHE A 59 -12.22 -9.13 -3.61
N LYS A 60 -13.52 -8.83 -3.69
CA LYS A 60 -14.15 -8.05 -4.76
C LYS A 60 -14.90 -6.88 -4.13
N GLY A 61 -14.95 -5.76 -4.84
CA GLY A 61 -15.67 -4.57 -4.42
C GLY A 61 -15.13 -3.34 -5.15
N ASP A 62 -15.41 -2.17 -4.59
CA ASP A 62 -15.10 -0.88 -5.19
C ASP A 62 -13.62 -0.53 -5.13
N LEU A 63 -13.03 -0.23 -6.29
CA LEU A 63 -11.66 0.22 -6.42
C LEU A 63 -11.61 1.76 -6.50
N ILE A 64 -11.09 2.38 -5.45
CA ILE A 64 -10.92 3.82 -5.33
C ILE A 64 -9.51 4.18 -5.80
N THR A 65 -9.40 4.89 -6.93
CA THR A 65 -8.09 5.25 -7.53
C THR A 65 -7.83 6.76 -7.56
N SER A 66 -8.81 7.59 -7.23
CA SER A 66 -8.68 9.05 -7.23
C SER A 66 -9.81 9.75 -6.45
N GLY A 67 -9.67 11.06 -6.28
CA GLY A 67 -10.67 11.93 -5.66
C GLY A 67 -10.60 11.95 -4.13
N ARG A 68 -11.57 12.64 -3.50
CA ARG A 68 -11.54 12.92 -2.06
C ARG A 68 -11.43 11.67 -1.18
N SER A 69 -12.07 10.57 -1.56
CA SER A 69 -11.98 9.31 -0.81
C SER A 69 -10.59 8.70 -0.89
N PHE A 70 -9.95 8.75 -2.06
CA PHE A 70 -8.56 8.33 -2.23
C PHE A 70 -7.63 9.18 -1.35
N ASP A 71 -7.76 10.51 -1.44
CA ASP A 71 -6.92 11.44 -0.67
C ASP A 71 -7.07 11.21 0.84
N ALA A 72 -8.29 11.00 1.33
CA ALA A 72 -8.56 10.70 2.74
C ALA A 72 -7.90 9.40 3.20
N LEU A 73 -7.93 8.35 2.38
CA LEU A 73 -7.29 7.07 2.68
C LEU A 73 -5.75 7.19 2.63
N SER A 74 -5.20 7.91 1.65
CA SER A 74 -3.76 8.20 1.59
C SER A 74 -3.29 8.97 2.82
N ILE A 75 -4.09 9.92 3.33
CA ILE A 75 -3.82 10.61 4.60
C ILE A 75 -3.88 9.63 5.78
N TYR A 76 -4.95 8.82 5.86
CA TYR A 76 -5.15 7.87 6.95
C TYR A 76 -3.99 6.88 7.08
N TYR A 77 -3.49 6.36 5.96
CA TYR A 77 -2.35 5.43 5.93
C TYR A 77 -0.98 6.13 5.88
N ASN A 78 -0.93 7.47 5.96
CA ASN A 78 0.29 8.26 5.87
C ASN A 78 1.11 8.01 4.57
N ASP A 79 0.41 7.68 3.48
CA ASP A 79 1.00 7.45 2.16
C ASP A 79 1.00 8.73 1.32
N LEU A 80 1.77 9.73 1.74
CA LEU A 80 1.73 11.07 1.16
C LEU A 80 3.06 11.53 0.55
N SER A 81 4.14 10.80 0.82
CA SER A 81 5.50 11.27 0.57
C SER A 81 6.28 10.42 -0.43
N TYR A 82 5.62 9.48 -1.12
CA TYR A 82 6.27 8.57 -2.06
C TYR A 82 6.95 9.34 -3.20
N ASN A 83 6.19 10.11 -3.98
CA ASN A 83 6.67 11.06 -4.99
C ASN A 83 7.77 10.50 -5.93
N ARG A 84 7.53 9.32 -6.55
CA ARG A 84 8.46 8.66 -7.49
C ARG A 84 7.79 8.36 -8.82
N TYR A 85 8.60 8.31 -9.88
CA TYR A 85 8.21 7.70 -11.15
C TYR A 85 8.28 6.18 -11.02
N THR A 86 7.22 5.47 -11.39
CA THR A 86 7.21 4.00 -11.43
C THR A 86 6.77 3.51 -12.79
N ILE A 87 7.45 2.48 -13.29
CA ILE A 87 7.04 1.74 -14.49
C ILE A 87 6.04 0.62 -14.12
N ASP A 88 6.06 0.19 -12.86
CA ASP A 88 5.23 -0.90 -12.38
C ASP A 88 3.74 -0.55 -12.38
N GLY A 89 2.93 -1.57 -12.68
CA GLY A 89 1.47 -1.50 -12.72
C GLY A 89 0.81 -1.12 -11.39
N PRO A 90 -0.53 -1.10 -11.34
CA PRO A 90 -1.26 -0.60 -10.19
C PRO A 90 -0.94 -1.40 -8.91
N ARG A 91 -0.59 -0.68 -7.83
CA ARG A 91 -0.39 -1.23 -6.48
C ARG A 91 -1.66 -1.01 -5.69
N THR A 92 -2.48 -2.06 -5.59
CA THR A 92 -3.77 -1.99 -4.91
C THR A 92 -3.67 -2.57 -3.50
N ALA A 93 -4.23 -1.87 -2.51
CA ALA A 93 -4.33 -2.33 -1.13
C ALA A 93 -5.79 -2.39 -0.68
N ILE A 94 -6.12 -3.29 0.23
CA ILE A 94 -7.43 -3.31 0.88
C ILE A 94 -7.46 -2.19 1.93
N ASN A 95 -8.48 -1.32 1.88
CA ASN A 95 -8.61 -0.19 2.81
C ASN A 95 -9.47 -0.48 4.05
N ASP A 96 -10.00 -1.70 4.13
CA ASP A 96 -10.72 -2.17 5.30
C ASP A 96 -9.83 -3.11 6.10
N SER A 97 -9.99 -3.07 7.42
CA SER A 97 -9.20 -3.91 8.31
C SER A 97 -9.81 -5.31 8.33
N ILE A 98 -9.21 -6.26 7.59
CA ILE A 98 -9.53 -7.69 7.76
C ILE A 98 -8.94 -8.11 9.12
N TYR A 99 -9.80 -8.23 10.13
CA TYR A 99 -9.38 -8.52 11.50
C TYR A 99 -9.46 -10.01 11.85
N LYS A 100 -10.18 -10.82 11.06
CA LYS A 100 -10.36 -12.25 11.32
C LYS A 100 -10.71 -13.03 10.05
N ILE A 101 -10.15 -14.22 9.91
CA ILE A 101 -10.57 -15.25 8.95
C ILE A 101 -10.85 -16.51 9.77
N GLU A 102 -12.02 -17.09 9.60
CA GLU A 102 -12.40 -18.35 10.26
C GLU A 102 -12.71 -19.38 9.20
N VAL A 103 -12.19 -20.60 9.40
CA VAL A 103 -12.38 -21.70 8.46
C VAL A 103 -12.88 -22.89 9.25
N TYR A 104 -14.03 -23.40 8.85
CA TYR A 104 -14.69 -24.52 9.51
C TYR A 104 -14.85 -25.69 8.56
N THR A 105 -14.85 -26.89 9.13
CA THR A 105 -15.26 -28.08 8.39
C THR A 105 -16.76 -28.06 8.11
N VAL A 106 -17.16 -28.42 6.89
CA VAL A 106 -18.58 -28.65 6.54
C VAL A 106 -18.98 -30.08 6.91
N GLU A 107 -18.08 -31.03 6.67
CA GLU A 107 -18.22 -32.45 6.98
C GLU A 107 -17.07 -32.91 7.87
N ASN A 108 -17.13 -34.16 8.37
CA ASN A 108 -16.04 -34.70 9.18
C ASN A 108 -14.74 -34.77 8.36
N PHE A 109 -13.69 -34.07 8.81
CA PHE A 109 -12.38 -34.09 8.17
C PHE A 109 -11.52 -35.22 8.73
N ASP A 110 -11.44 -35.32 10.06
CA ASP A 110 -10.80 -36.41 10.79
C ASP A 110 -11.44 -36.57 12.20
N ALA A 111 -10.85 -37.40 13.06
CA ALA A 111 -11.37 -37.66 14.41
C ALA A 111 -11.31 -36.45 15.35
N SER A 112 -10.36 -35.53 15.15
CA SER A 112 -10.18 -34.31 15.94
C SER A 112 -10.96 -33.13 15.36
N HIS A 113 -11.37 -33.21 14.08
CA HIS A 113 -12.07 -32.16 13.34
C HIS A 113 -13.40 -32.68 12.74
N PRO A 114 -14.41 -33.02 13.58
CA PRO A 114 -15.76 -33.33 13.10
C PRO A 114 -16.43 -32.13 12.42
N ALA A 115 -17.56 -32.34 11.75
CA ALA A 115 -18.32 -31.28 11.09
C ALA A 115 -18.59 -30.08 12.03
N GLY A 116 -18.34 -28.86 11.53
CA GLY A 116 -18.48 -27.61 12.27
C GLY A 116 -17.26 -27.22 13.12
N SER A 117 -16.19 -28.00 13.12
CA SER A 117 -14.97 -27.67 13.87
C SER A 117 -14.19 -26.56 13.19
N ASP A 118 -13.59 -25.68 14.00
CA ASP A 118 -12.54 -24.76 13.54
C ASP A 118 -11.31 -25.58 13.15
N ILE A 119 -10.69 -25.24 12.02
CA ILE A 119 -9.46 -25.88 11.51
C ILE A 119 -8.31 -24.88 11.40
N SER A 120 -8.36 -23.79 12.17
CA SER A 120 -7.32 -22.77 12.22
C SER A 120 -5.93 -23.32 12.58
N ASP A 121 -5.86 -24.46 13.28
CA ASP A 121 -4.62 -25.17 13.60
C ASP A 121 -3.95 -25.83 12.38
N LEU A 122 -4.73 -26.10 11.33
CA LEU A 122 -4.26 -26.72 10.08
C LEU A 122 -3.94 -25.69 8.98
N ILE A 123 -4.14 -24.40 9.24
CA ILE A 123 -4.09 -23.35 8.22
C ILE A 123 -3.00 -22.31 8.53
N GLU A 124 -2.19 -22.00 7.53
CA GLU A 124 -1.28 -20.86 7.53
C GLU A 124 -1.87 -19.72 6.66
N CYS A 125 -2.06 -18.54 7.24
CA CYS A 125 -2.48 -17.36 6.49
C CYS A 125 -1.25 -16.56 6.00
N ARG A 126 -1.10 -16.42 4.68
CA ARG A 126 -0.07 -15.60 4.07
C ARG A 126 -0.66 -14.34 3.47
N TYR A 127 -0.09 -13.19 3.79
CA TYR A 127 -0.51 -11.89 3.28
C TYR A 127 0.68 -10.96 3.13
N ILE A 128 0.50 -9.93 2.29
CA ILE A 128 1.46 -8.83 2.13
C ILE A 128 0.75 -7.55 2.56
N SER A 129 1.40 -6.77 3.42
CA SER A 129 0.93 -5.45 3.82
C SER A 129 1.95 -4.39 3.44
N TYR A 130 1.51 -3.34 2.76
CA TYR A 130 2.36 -2.19 2.42
C TYR A 130 2.54 -1.22 3.59
N TYR A 131 1.84 -1.45 4.71
CA TYR A 131 1.79 -0.49 5.82
C TYR A 131 3.18 -0.19 6.38
N ASP A 132 3.95 -1.22 6.73
CA ASP A 132 5.31 -1.07 7.26
C ASP A 132 6.24 -0.36 6.27
N TYR A 133 6.13 -0.68 4.99
CA TYR A 133 6.90 -0.03 3.94
C TYR A 133 6.60 1.47 3.89
N ILE A 134 5.32 1.85 3.89
CA ILE A 134 4.87 3.24 3.92
C ILE A 134 5.37 3.94 5.19
N GLN A 135 5.19 3.34 6.37
CA GLN A 135 5.61 3.94 7.65
C GLN A 135 7.13 4.07 7.77
N SER A 136 7.91 3.24 7.08
CA SER A 136 9.38 3.37 7.02
C SER A 136 9.86 4.57 6.19
N GLY A 137 8.94 5.31 5.55
CA GLY A 137 9.26 6.32 4.56
C GLY A 137 9.78 5.70 3.26
N TYR A 138 9.28 4.52 2.90
CA TYR A 138 9.59 3.80 1.66
C TYR A 138 11.08 3.40 1.54
N LYS A 139 11.67 2.99 2.67
CA LYS A 139 13.09 2.62 2.81
C LYS A 139 13.30 1.18 3.20
N LYS A 140 12.30 0.53 3.80
CA LYS A 140 12.38 -0.88 4.15
C LYS A 140 12.41 -1.68 2.85
N GLU A 141 13.56 -2.24 2.49
CA GLU A 141 13.59 -3.32 1.51
C GLU A 141 13.02 -4.54 2.22
N ASP A 142 11.71 -4.78 2.04
CA ASP A 142 11.15 -6.05 2.47
C ASP A 142 11.81 -7.14 1.63
N LYS A 143 12.47 -8.09 2.30
CA LYS A 143 13.10 -9.26 1.66
C LYS A 143 12.12 -10.19 0.94
N ASP A 144 10.83 -9.86 0.90
CA ASP A 144 9.75 -10.68 0.35
C ASP A 144 8.77 -9.91 -0.56
N VAL A 145 9.10 -8.71 -1.07
CA VAL A 145 8.28 -8.10 -2.16
C VAL A 145 8.53 -8.79 -3.50
N GLY A 146 9.60 -9.59 -3.58
CA GLY A 146 9.93 -10.41 -4.73
C GLY A 146 9.17 -11.73 -4.71
N GLN A 147 8.19 -11.84 -5.60
CA GLN A 147 7.55 -13.09 -6.06
C GLN A 147 6.42 -13.65 -5.21
N TYR A 148 5.20 -13.25 -5.54
CA TYR A 148 4.08 -14.17 -5.77
C TYR A 148 3.22 -13.68 -6.95
#